data_AF-A0A845XER4-F1
#
_entry.id   AF-A0A845XER4-F1
#
_cell.length_a   1.000
_cell.length_b   1.000
_cell.length_c   1.000
_cell.angle_alpha   90.00
_cell.angle_beta   90.00
_cell.angle_gamma   90.00
#
_symmetry.space_group_name_H-M   'P 1'
#
loop_
_entity.id
_entity.type
_entity.pdbx_description
1 polymer ?
#
loop_
_entity_poly.entity_id
_entity_poly.type
_entity_poly.pdbx_seq_one_letter_code
_entity_poly.pdbx_strand_id
1 'polypeptide(L)'
;GIVTGFRAEGTAIERNVLEANGTAGLPDAIRLEGRVDRTLIRENLIHRSGGSGIYLFKPEGSVTIESNVLSDNGQRYQRAAVYVTGNHHILTENWIGNQPGPGIVVGAVPRSRGVQVQRNQFVNLQGLSIDLVAEAATGVQDYQQGDGRNPPLDHHHRRRITANYGINAPQFAHPFLIQLPSGIVTVLGRAEPGSELEIYRVDASGTLLESLITTPVNDQGAFAITVSELAIGDQISAIATHPDYGTSEPALVAEIRGLE
;
A
#
# COMPACT_ATOMS: atom_id res chain seq x y z
N GLY A 1 0.80 21.71 -10.41
CA GLY A 1 0.75 20.26 -10.62
C GLY A 1 1.64 19.88 -11.79
N ILE A 2 2.10 18.63 -11.81
CA ILE A 2 2.89 18.06 -12.90
C ILE A 2 2.01 17.07 -13.64
N VAL A 3 1.94 17.18 -14.97
CA VAL A 3 1.08 16.33 -15.79
C VAL A 3 1.83 15.83 -17.01
N THR A 4 1.70 14.53 -17.31
CA THR A 4 2.12 13.96 -18.59
C THR A 4 0.92 13.31 -19.28
N GLY A 5 0.75 13.56 -20.57
CA GLY A 5 -0.34 12.99 -21.37
C GLY A 5 0.11 12.08 -22.51
N PHE A 6 1.42 11.87 -22.69
CA PHE A 6 1.94 11.09 -23.82
C PHE A 6 3.21 10.31 -23.51
N ARG A 7 4.28 10.98 -23.04
CA ARG A 7 5.57 10.34 -22.77
C ARG A 7 6.34 11.01 -21.62
N ALA A 8 6.90 10.19 -20.73
CA ALA A 8 7.89 10.56 -19.72
C ALA A 8 8.81 9.34 -19.47
N GLU A 9 9.97 9.30 -20.11
CA GLU A 9 10.91 8.18 -20.01
C GLU A 9 12.20 8.66 -19.35
N GLY A 10 12.63 8.02 -18.27
CA GLY A 10 13.83 8.46 -17.53
C GLY A 10 13.66 9.82 -16.84
N THR A 11 12.42 10.25 -16.61
CA THR A 11 12.12 11.54 -15.95
C THR A 11 12.35 11.43 -14.45
N ALA A 12 12.90 12.48 -13.84
CA ALA A 12 13.02 12.60 -12.40
C ALA A 12 12.21 13.80 -11.90
N ILE A 13 11.30 13.57 -10.96
CA ILE A 13 10.52 14.57 -10.24
C ILE A 13 10.98 14.53 -8.79
N GLU A 14 11.91 15.41 -8.44
CA GLU A 14 12.63 15.31 -7.16
C GLU A 14 12.58 16.61 -6.36
N ARG A 15 12.42 16.50 -5.04
CA ARG A 15 12.59 17.61 -4.08
C ARG A 15 11.72 18.84 -4.37
N ASN A 16 10.49 18.60 -4.84
CA ASN A 16 9.51 19.66 -5.07
C ASN A 16 8.57 19.82 -3.88
N VAL A 17 8.01 21.02 -3.74
CA VAL A 17 6.83 21.27 -2.92
C VAL A 17 5.63 21.43 -3.86
N LEU A 18 4.67 20.51 -3.77
CA LEU A 18 3.44 20.52 -4.56
C LEU A 18 2.26 20.70 -3.60
N GLU A 19 1.72 21.92 -3.57
CA GLU A 19 0.70 22.30 -2.60
C GLU A 19 -0.58 22.81 -3.27
N ALA A 20 -1.73 22.51 -2.65
CA ALA A 20 -3.02 23.11 -2.98
C ALA A 20 -3.44 23.00 -4.46
N ASN A 21 -3.07 21.90 -5.12
CA ASN A 21 -3.51 21.61 -6.48
C ASN A 21 -5.01 21.27 -6.51
N GLY A 22 -5.70 21.53 -7.61
CA GLY A 22 -7.11 21.10 -7.76
C GLY A 22 -8.19 22.04 -7.21
N THR A 23 -7.86 23.29 -6.94
CA THR A 23 -8.85 24.35 -6.62
C THR A 23 -9.79 24.60 -7.80
N ALA A 24 -9.28 24.52 -9.04
CA ALA A 24 -10.04 24.41 -10.29
C ALA A 24 -9.27 23.57 -11.32
N GLY A 25 -9.97 22.70 -12.07
CA GLY A 25 -9.35 21.85 -13.10
C GLY A 25 -8.86 20.49 -12.59
N LEU A 26 -7.70 20.04 -13.07
CA LEU A 26 -7.13 18.73 -12.72
C LEU A 26 -6.77 18.68 -11.22
N PRO A 27 -7.26 17.69 -10.47
CA PRO A 27 -7.21 17.74 -9.02
C PRO A 27 -5.93 17.16 -8.41
N ASP A 28 -5.17 16.38 -9.18
CA ASP A 28 -4.01 15.62 -8.69
C ASP A 28 -2.72 16.48 -8.72
N ALA A 29 -1.82 16.28 -7.75
CA ALA A 29 -0.54 17.02 -7.71
C ALA A 29 0.44 16.56 -8.80
N ILE A 30 0.60 15.24 -8.94
CA ILE A 30 1.33 14.59 -10.03
C ILE A 30 0.37 13.62 -10.73
N ARG A 31 0.17 13.82 -12.03
CA ARG A 31 -0.65 12.93 -12.86
C ARG A 31 0.16 12.43 -14.05
N LEU A 32 0.45 11.13 -14.10
CA LEU A 32 1.21 10.54 -15.19
C LEU A 32 0.36 9.54 -15.99
N GLU A 33 0.31 9.77 -17.30
CA GLU A 33 -0.36 8.93 -18.29
C GLU A 33 0.50 8.77 -19.55
N GLY A 34 0.18 7.75 -20.36
CA GLY A 34 0.87 7.42 -21.60
C GLY A 34 2.10 6.56 -21.35
N ARG A 35 3.17 6.73 -22.13
CA ARG A 35 4.42 5.99 -21.93
C ARG A 35 5.24 6.59 -20.82
N VAL A 36 5.22 5.97 -19.65
CA VAL A 36 5.89 6.44 -18.44
C VAL A 36 6.79 5.31 -17.93
N ASP A 37 8.08 5.39 -18.27
CA ASP A 37 9.03 4.31 -18.02
C ASP A 37 10.29 4.82 -17.33
N ARG A 38 10.84 4.03 -16.40
CA ARG A 38 12.02 4.39 -15.58
C ARG A 38 11.92 5.81 -14.99
N THR A 39 10.70 6.21 -14.62
CA THR A 39 10.44 7.52 -14.02
C THR A 39 10.60 7.44 -12.52
N LEU A 40 11.23 8.45 -11.92
CA LEU A 40 11.48 8.56 -10.49
C LEU A 40 10.71 9.74 -9.91
N ILE A 41 9.91 9.49 -8.87
CA ILE A 41 9.24 10.52 -8.07
C ILE A 41 9.82 10.39 -6.65
N ARG A 42 10.69 11.30 -6.24
CA ARG A 42 11.36 11.18 -4.94
C ARG A 42 11.47 12.44 -4.12
N GLU A 43 11.47 12.28 -2.80
CA GLU A 43 11.76 13.35 -1.84
C GLU A 43 10.88 14.60 -2.04
N ASN A 44 9.66 14.45 -2.57
CA ASN A 44 8.72 15.56 -2.74
C ASN A 44 7.84 15.71 -1.50
N LEU A 45 7.48 16.95 -1.18
CA LEU A 45 6.41 17.28 -0.26
C LEU A 45 5.13 17.55 -1.06
N ILE A 46 4.11 16.71 -0.89
CA ILE A 46 2.85 16.79 -1.64
C ILE A 46 1.69 16.94 -0.66
N HIS A 47 1.07 18.11 -0.65
CA HIS A 47 0.13 18.48 0.40
C HIS A 47 -1.12 19.19 -0.12
N ARG A 48 -2.30 18.89 0.47
CA ARG A 48 -3.57 19.59 0.20
C ARG A 48 -4.02 19.59 -1.26
N SER A 49 -3.68 18.55 -2.03
CA SER A 49 -4.26 18.38 -3.37
C SER A 49 -5.73 18.01 -3.27
N GLY A 50 -6.58 18.58 -4.13
CA GLY A 50 -8.01 18.25 -4.16
C GLY A 50 -8.26 16.79 -4.56
N GLY A 51 -7.39 16.22 -5.39
CA GLY A 51 -7.34 14.81 -5.78
C GLY A 51 -6.13 14.11 -5.16
N SER A 52 -5.66 13.03 -5.79
CA SER A 52 -4.53 12.27 -5.25
C SER A 52 -3.25 13.11 -5.26
N GLY A 53 -2.35 12.83 -4.33
CA GLY A 53 -1.00 13.42 -4.40
C GLY A 53 -0.27 12.93 -5.65
N ILE A 54 -0.33 11.62 -5.90
CA ILE A 54 0.20 10.99 -7.11
C ILE A 54 -0.88 10.11 -7.74
N TYR A 55 -1.11 10.30 -9.04
CA TYR A 55 -2.11 9.57 -9.82
C TYR A 55 -1.49 8.99 -11.08
N LEU A 56 -1.28 7.67 -11.12
CA LEU A 56 -0.80 6.95 -12.30
C LEU A 56 -1.96 6.21 -12.96
N PHE A 57 -2.35 6.64 -14.16
CA PHE A 57 -3.46 6.04 -14.88
C PHE A 57 -3.02 5.55 -16.25
N LYS A 58 -3.08 4.23 -16.43
CA LYS A 58 -2.66 3.56 -17.67
C LYS A 58 -1.24 3.93 -18.14
N PRO A 59 -0.22 4.04 -17.26
CA PRO A 59 1.14 4.18 -17.75
C PRO A 59 1.61 2.91 -18.46
N GLU A 60 2.26 3.06 -19.61
CA GLU A 60 3.12 2.03 -20.20
C GLU A 60 4.55 2.21 -19.66
N GLY A 61 5.00 1.29 -18.81
CA GLY A 61 6.33 1.31 -18.19
C GLY A 61 6.25 1.24 -16.66
N SER A 62 7.36 1.54 -15.99
CA SER A 62 7.46 1.56 -14.54
C SER A 62 7.79 2.93 -13.96
N VAL A 63 7.42 3.10 -12.68
CA VAL A 63 7.64 4.32 -11.90
C VAL A 63 8.08 3.90 -10.50
N THR A 64 9.15 4.51 -10.02
CA THR A 64 9.58 4.41 -8.63
C THR A 64 9.11 5.67 -7.88
N ILE A 65 8.36 5.47 -6.81
CA ILE A 65 7.85 6.50 -5.91
C ILE A 65 8.52 6.27 -4.55
N GLU A 66 9.52 7.08 -4.22
CA GLU A 66 10.34 6.84 -3.02
C GLU A 66 10.50 8.06 -2.12
N SER A 67 10.46 7.84 -0.81
CA SER A 67 10.83 8.87 0.17
C SER A 67 10.04 10.18 0.05
N ASN A 68 8.81 10.15 -0.46
CA ASN A 68 7.94 11.32 -0.54
C ASN A 68 7.12 11.48 0.74
N VAL A 69 6.75 12.72 1.06
CA VAL A 69 5.83 13.05 2.15
C VAL A 69 4.50 13.49 1.53
N LEU A 70 3.46 12.70 1.73
CA LEU A 70 2.12 12.97 1.20
C LEU A 70 1.13 13.17 2.34
N SER A 71 0.51 14.35 2.43
CA SER A 71 -0.46 14.64 3.49
C SER A 71 -1.66 15.43 3.03
N ASP A 72 -2.82 15.13 3.63
CA ASP A 72 -4.05 15.91 3.43
C ASP A 72 -4.45 16.05 1.96
N ASN A 73 -4.15 15.04 1.13
CA ASN A 73 -4.54 15.01 -0.28
C ASN A 73 -5.94 14.41 -0.40
N GLY A 74 -6.55 14.50 -1.58
CA GLY A 74 -7.84 13.87 -1.87
C GLY A 74 -9.04 14.53 -1.19
N GLN A 75 -8.88 15.63 -0.45
CA GLN A 75 -9.91 16.20 0.43
C GLN A 75 -11.22 16.55 -0.28
N ARG A 76 -11.18 16.86 -1.59
CA ARG A 76 -12.38 17.19 -2.36
C ARG A 76 -13.18 15.97 -2.81
N TYR A 77 -12.50 14.83 -3.02
CA TYR A 77 -13.09 13.64 -3.66
C TYR A 77 -12.87 12.35 -2.85
N GLN A 78 -12.35 12.48 -1.62
CA GLN A 78 -11.99 11.38 -0.73
C GLN A 78 -11.02 10.36 -1.36
N ARG A 79 -10.08 10.84 -2.20
CA ARG A 79 -9.17 9.95 -2.93
C ARG A 79 -8.03 9.43 -2.06
N ALA A 80 -7.45 8.31 -2.50
CA ALA A 80 -6.17 7.84 -1.99
C ALA A 80 -5.03 8.85 -2.20
N ALA A 81 -4.02 8.83 -1.33
CA ALA A 81 -2.83 9.67 -1.49
C ALA A 81 -2.08 9.33 -2.78
N VAL A 82 -1.94 8.02 -3.03
CA VAL A 82 -1.34 7.49 -4.25
C VAL A 82 -2.31 6.50 -4.88
N TYR A 83 -2.68 6.77 -6.13
CA TYR A 83 -3.42 5.84 -6.96
C TYR A 83 -2.52 5.36 -8.09
N VAL A 84 -2.44 4.05 -8.28
CA VAL A 84 -1.66 3.46 -9.38
C VAL A 84 -2.44 2.41 -10.14
N THR A 85 -2.20 2.39 -11.45
CA THR A 85 -2.50 1.28 -12.34
C THR A 85 -1.27 1.00 -13.19
N GLY A 86 -1.17 -0.19 -13.76
CA GLY A 86 0.02 -0.60 -14.53
C GLY A 86 0.92 -1.55 -13.76
N ASN A 87 2.09 -1.85 -14.31
CA ASN A 87 2.89 -2.99 -13.86
C ASN A 87 4.25 -2.55 -13.31
N HIS A 88 4.74 -3.30 -12.32
CA HIS A 88 6.11 -3.16 -11.80
C HIS A 88 6.46 -1.77 -11.27
N HIS A 89 5.47 -1.02 -10.78
CA HIS A 89 5.73 0.18 -9.99
C HIS A 89 6.30 -0.19 -8.63
N ILE A 90 7.19 0.66 -8.11
CA ILE A 90 7.78 0.49 -6.77
C ILE A 90 7.38 1.70 -5.95
N LEU A 91 6.77 1.48 -4.80
CA LEU A 91 6.39 2.49 -3.84
C LEU A 91 7.08 2.15 -2.52
N THR A 92 8.10 2.91 -2.12
CA THR A 92 8.88 2.58 -0.94
C THR A 92 9.27 3.79 -0.10
N GLU A 93 9.36 3.62 1.21
CA GLU A 93 9.86 4.67 2.13
C GLU A 93 9.05 5.98 2.09
N ASN A 94 7.82 5.98 1.58
CA ASN A 94 6.97 7.16 1.60
C ASN A 94 6.29 7.30 2.95
N TRP A 95 6.12 8.54 3.40
CA TRP A 95 5.29 8.87 4.54
C TRP A 95 3.95 9.40 4.03
N ILE A 96 2.85 8.75 4.39
CA ILE A 96 1.49 9.04 3.90
C ILE A 96 0.56 9.28 5.09
N GLY A 97 0.16 10.53 5.28
CA GLY A 97 -0.59 10.95 6.47
C GLY A 97 -1.92 11.64 6.16
N ASN A 98 -2.86 11.59 7.11
CA ASN A 98 -4.08 12.43 7.15
C ASN A 98 -4.92 12.35 5.86
N GLN A 99 -5.15 11.14 5.37
CA GLN A 99 -5.89 10.96 4.13
C GLN A 99 -7.37 10.69 4.41
N PRO A 100 -8.28 11.29 3.62
CA PRO A 100 -9.72 11.04 3.71
C PRO A 100 -10.14 9.69 3.11
N GLY A 101 -9.18 8.92 2.58
CA GLY A 101 -9.37 7.58 2.03
C GLY A 101 -8.12 6.72 2.29
N PRO A 102 -7.85 5.70 1.45
CA PRO A 102 -6.68 4.86 1.60
C PRO A 102 -5.36 5.60 1.43
N GLY A 103 -4.28 5.00 1.91
CA GLY A 103 -2.93 5.49 1.65
C GLY A 103 -2.56 5.26 0.18
N ILE A 104 -2.55 4.00 -0.23
CA ILE A 104 -2.22 3.55 -1.58
C ILE A 104 -3.37 2.68 -2.12
N VAL A 105 -3.83 2.99 -3.33
CA VAL A 105 -4.75 2.14 -4.09
C VAL A 105 -4.02 1.61 -5.33
N VAL A 106 -4.09 0.30 -5.52
CA VAL A 106 -3.68 -0.36 -6.77
C VAL A 106 -4.94 -0.78 -7.52
N GLY A 107 -5.21 -0.16 -8.66
CA GLY A 107 -6.40 -0.45 -9.47
C GLY A 107 -6.23 -1.71 -10.32
N ALA A 108 -7.28 -2.53 -10.45
CA ALA A 108 -7.26 -3.68 -11.37
C ALA A 108 -7.41 -3.31 -12.86
N VAL A 109 -7.88 -2.10 -13.20
CA VAL A 109 -8.12 -1.70 -14.59
C VAL A 109 -7.40 -0.38 -14.92
N PRO A 110 -6.49 -0.37 -15.92
CA PRO A 110 -5.96 -1.55 -16.64
C PRO A 110 -5.21 -2.47 -15.67
N ARG A 111 -5.04 -3.73 -16.09
CA ARG A 111 -4.44 -4.77 -15.24
C ARG A 111 -3.13 -4.33 -14.63
N SER A 112 -3.09 -4.37 -13.29
CA SER A 112 -1.90 -4.07 -12.50
C SER A 112 -1.32 -5.32 -11.88
N ARG A 113 -0.03 -5.54 -12.08
CA ARG A 113 0.72 -6.69 -11.58
C ARG A 113 2.13 -6.29 -11.18
N GLY A 114 2.62 -6.87 -10.09
CA GLY A 114 3.98 -6.65 -9.63
C GLY A 114 4.20 -5.26 -9.04
N VAL A 115 3.13 -4.55 -8.64
CA VAL A 115 3.28 -3.29 -7.91
C VAL A 115 3.76 -3.61 -6.50
N GLN A 116 4.96 -3.17 -6.17
CA GLN A 116 5.60 -3.41 -4.88
C GLN A 116 5.40 -2.20 -3.99
N VAL A 117 4.89 -2.43 -2.78
CA VAL A 117 4.65 -1.42 -1.75
C VAL A 117 5.33 -1.89 -0.48
N GLN A 118 6.48 -1.31 -0.14
CA GLN A 118 7.33 -1.81 0.95
C GLN A 118 7.89 -0.67 1.77
N ARG A 119 8.02 -0.85 3.09
CA ARG A 119 8.64 0.13 3.99
C ARG A 119 8.00 1.53 3.95
N ASN A 120 6.71 1.63 3.65
CA ASN A 120 5.99 2.91 3.69
C ASN A 120 5.37 3.10 5.07
N GLN A 121 5.33 4.34 5.55
CA GLN A 121 4.69 4.69 6.81
C GLN A 121 3.36 5.38 6.54
N PHE A 122 2.32 4.94 7.23
CA PHE A 122 0.98 5.47 7.08
C PHE A 122 0.50 6.03 8.41
N VAL A 123 -0.21 7.16 8.39
CA VAL A 123 -0.69 7.81 9.62
C VAL A 123 -2.08 8.38 9.41
N ASN A 124 -3.02 8.10 10.32
CA ASN A 124 -4.34 8.74 10.36
C ASN A 124 -5.07 8.69 9.01
N LEU A 125 -5.34 7.48 8.53
CA LEU A 125 -6.10 7.23 7.31
C LEU A 125 -7.58 6.96 7.64
N GLN A 126 -8.49 7.35 6.77
CA GLN A 126 -9.90 6.95 6.85
C GLN A 126 -10.20 5.66 6.06
N GLY A 127 -9.23 5.17 5.27
CA GLY A 127 -9.28 3.89 4.55
C GLY A 127 -8.08 2.98 4.87
N LEU A 128 -7.90 1.92 4.08
CA LEU A 128 -6.78 0.98 4.25
C LEU A 128 -5.42 1.65 3.94
N SER A 129 -4.34 1.17 4.55
CA SER A 129 -2.99 1.59 4.13
C SER A 129 -2.71 1.21 2.68
N ILE A 130 -3.11 -0.01 2.28
CA ILE A 130 -3.01 -0.53 0.92
C ILE A 130 -4.33 -1.20 0.58
N ASP A 131 -4.92 -0.82 -0.54
CA ASP A 131 -6.19 -1.34 -1.05
C ASP A 131 -5.98 -1.86 -2.49
N LEU A 132 -6.40 -3.12 -2.73
CA LEU A 132 -6.27 -3.77 -4.02
C LEU A 132 -7.64 -3.89 -4.70
N VAL A 133 -7.99 -2.93 -5.52
CA VAL A 133 -9.31 -2.88 -6.14
C VAL A 133 -9.55 -4.07 -7.07
N ALA A 134 -10.73 -4.69 -7.01
CA ALA A 134 -11.19 -5.71 -7.94
C ALA A 134 -11.93 -5.11 -9.16
N GLU A 135 -11.83 -5.75 -10.34
CA GLU A 135 -12.46 -5.33 -11.60
C GLU A 135 -13.98 -5.21 -11.51
N ALA A 136 -14.62 -5.98 -10.62
CA ALA A 136 -16.06 -5.92 -10.37
C ALA A 136 -16.49 -4.57 -9.75
N ALA A 137 -15.56 -3.84 -9.13
CA ALA A 137 -15.73 -2.48 -8.66
C ALA A 137 -15.52 -1.51 -9.83
N THR A 138 -16.56 -1.33 -10.63
CA THR A 138 -16.51 -0.55 -11.89
C THR A 138 -16.80 0.95 -11.72
N GLY A 139 -17.10 1.41 -10.49
CA GLY A 139 -17.38 2.81 -10.21
C GLY A 139 -16.14 3.68 -10.28
N VAL A 140 -16.28 4.91 -10.80
CA VAL A 140 -15.21 5.92 -10.74
C VAL A 140 -14.74 6.19 -9.30
N GLN A 141 -15.63 5.99 -8.32
CA GLN A 141 -15.33 6.09 -6.90
C GLN A 141 -14.46 4.93 -6.41
N ASP A 142 -14.72 3.69 -6.83
CA ASP A 142 -13.94 2.51 -6.42
C ASP A 142 -12.47 2.64 -6.86
N TYR A 143 -12.24 3.10 -8.09
CA TYR A 143 -10.90 3.43 -8.62
C TYR A 143 -10.30 4.72 -8.06
N GLN A 144 -10.91 5.37 -7.09
CA GLN A 144 -10.38 6.60 -6.49
C GLN A 144 -10.24 6.47 -4.97
N GLN A 145 -11.11 5.68 -4.36
CA GLN A 145 -11.30 5.55 -2.92
C GLN A 145 -10.97 4.14 -2.42
N GLY A 146 -10.71 3.18 -3.30
CA GLY A 146 -10.57 1.76 -2.95
C GLY A 146 -11.92 1.03 -2.94
N ASP A 147 -11.89 -0.31 -2.89
CA ASP A 147 -13.10 -1.13 -2.73
C ASP A 147 -13.18 -1.83 -1.36
N GLY A 148 -12.23 -1.50 -0.47
CA GLY A 148 -12.14 -2.03 0.87
C GLY A 148 -11.46 -3.40 0.89
N ARG A 149 -11.60 -4.09 2.03
CA ARG A 149 -10.84 -5.32 2.25
C ARG A 149 -11.31 -6.44 1.33
N ASN A 150 -10.36 -7.05 0.62
CA ASN A 150 -10.61 -8.24 -0.17
C ASN A 150 -10.88 -9.47 0.72
N PRO A 151 -11.98 -10.22 0.49
CA PRO A 151 -12.11 -11.56 1.06
C PRO A 151 -11.00 -12.49 0.57
N PRO A 152 -10.66 -13.57 1.31
CA PRO A 152 -9.63 -14.52 0.88
C PRO A 152 -9.90 -15.09 -0.53
N LEU A 153 -8.84 -15.35 -1.29
CA LEU A 153 -8.93 -16.08 -2.54
C LEU A 153 -9.47 -17.49 -2.28
N ASP A 154 -10.64 -17.77 -2.83
CA ASP A 154 -11.33 -19.06 -2.78
C ASP A 154 -11.36 -19.74 -4.16
N HIS A 155 -11.06 -19.02 -5.25
CA HIS A 155 -11.00 -19.57 -6.61
C HIS A 155 -10.00 -18.83 -7.54
N HIS A 156 -9.42 -19.57 -8.50
CA HIS A 156 -8.39 -19.06 -9.42
C HIS A 156 -8.84 -17.83 -10.23
N HIS A 157 -10.11 -17.74 -10.63
CA HIS A 157 -10.57 -16.61 -11.46
C HIS A 157 -10.47 -15.27 -10.72
N ARG A 158 -10.51 -15.28 -9.38
CA ARG A 158 -10.39 -14.08 -8.58
C ARG A 158 -9.01 -13.42 -8.67
N ARG A 159 -7.94 -14.22 -8.85
CA ARG A 159 -6.58 -13.72 -9.12
C ARG A 159 -6.47 -12.89 -10.39
N ARG A 160 -7.37 -13.11 -11.36
CA ARG A 160 -7.34 -12.40 -12.65
C ARG A 160 -8.05 -11.07 -12.61
N ILE A 161 -8.93 -10.87 -11.63
CA ILE A 161 -9.82 -9.71 -11.55
C ILE A 161 -9.50 -8.81 -10.35
N THR A 162 -8.42 -9.05 -9.62
CA THR A 162 -7.98 -8.17 -8.52
C THR A 162 -6.56 -7.68 -8.82
N ALA A 163 -6.28 -6.42 -8.45
CA ALA A 163 -4.95 -5.84 -8.57
C ALA A 163 -3.87 -6.71 -7.91
N ASN A 164 -2.62 -6.61 -8.38
CA ASN A 164 -1.49 -7.43 -7.91
C ASN A 164 -1.77 -8.94 -7.92
N TYR A 165 -2.51 -9.38 -8.95
CA TYR A 165 -2.87 -10.79 -9.13
C TYR A 165 -3.69 -11.37 -7.96
N GLY A 166 -4.36 -10.50 -7.20
CA GLY A 166 -5.17 -10.86 -6.04
C GLY A 166 -4.39 -11.55 -4.93
N ILE A 167 -3.09 -11.30 -4.79
CA ILE A 167 -2.27 -11.88 -3.71
C ILE A 167 -2.98 -11.72 -2.35
N ASN A 168 -3.12 -12.82 -1.61
CA ASN A 168 -3.82 -12.83 -0.33
C ASN A 168 -3.05 -12.02 0.72
N ALA A 169 -3.78 -11.28 1.54
CA ALA A 169 -3.24 -10.75 2.78
C ALA A 169 -2.70 -11.88 3.67
N PRO A 170 -1.59 -11.66 4.41
CA PRO A 170 -1.12 -12.61 5.41
C PRO A 170 -2.17 -12.93 6.47
N GLN A 171 -2.03 -14.09 7.08
CA GLN A 171 -2.90 -14.57 8.15
C GLN A 171 -2.04 -14.96 9.34
N PHE A 172 -2.22 -14.30 10.48
CA PHE A 172 -1.64 -14.75 11.73
C PHE A 172 -2.34 -16.04 12.20
N ALA A 173 -1.59 -16.93 12.85
CA ALA A 173 -2.14 -18.17 13.40
C ALA A 173 -3.22 -17.89 14.48
N HIS A 174 -3.09 -16.77 15.18
CA HIS A 174 -4.02 -16.32 16.21
C HIS A 174 -4.24 -14.80 16.12
N PRO A 175 -5.43 -14.29 16.49
CA PRO A 175 -5.73 -12.86 16.54
C PRO A 175 -5.07 -12.16 17.75
N PHE A 176 -4.44 -12.91 18.64
CA PHE A 176 -3.63 -12.40 19.73
C PHE A 176 -2.31 -13.17 19.78
N LEU A 177 -1.27 -12.48 20.19
CA LEU A 177 0.09 -13.01 20.28
C LEU A 177 0.60 -12.82 21.70
N ILE A 178 1.23 -13.84 22.24
CA ILE A 178 1.66 -13.85 23.63
C ILE A 178 3.09 -13.32 23.72
N GLN A 179 3.27 -12.28 24.51
CA GLN A 179 4.58 -11.79 24.92
C GLN A 179 5.10 -12.62 26.10
N LEU A 180 6.27 -13.22 25.91
CA LEU A 180 6.99 -13.92 26.96
C LEU A 180 7.57 -12.92 27.98
N PRO A 181 7.86 -13.34 29.23
CA PRO A 181 8.50 -12.47 30.23
C PRO A 181 9.83 -11.85 29.79
N SER A 182 10.49 -12.44 28.78
CA SER A 182 11.68 -11.89 28.15
C SER A 182 11.41 -10.68 27.23
N GLY A 183 10.16 -10.25 27.08
CA GLY A 183 9.73 -9.21 26.14
C GLY A 183 9.54 -9.71 24.70
N ILE A 184 9.77 -11.00 24.46
CA ILE A 184 9.77 -11.59 23.12
C ILE A 184 8.36 -12.05 22.72
N VAL A 185 7.95 -11.72 21.50
CA VAL A 185 6.74 -12.24 20.86
C VAL A 185 7.13 -13.16 19.71
N THR A 186 6.54 -14.36 19.64
CA THR A 186 6.65 -15.23 18.47
C THR A 186 5.42 -15.05 17.59
N VAL A 187 5.63 -14.62 16.36
CA VAL A 187 4.59 -14.43 15.36
C VAL A 187 4.63 -15.60 14.39
N LEU A 188 3.53 -16.35 14.34
CA LEU A 188 3.35 -17.50 13.45
C LEU A 188 2.19 -17.21 12.50
N GLY A 189 2.27 -17.71 11.28
CA GLY A 189 1.16 -17.55 10.35
C GLY A 189 1.43 -18.12 8.97
N ARG A 190 0.56 -17.70 8.04
CA ARG A 190 0.62 -18.06 6.63
C ARG A 190 0.54 -16.84 5.72
N ALA A 191 1.21 -16.92 4.59
CA ALA A 191 1.20 -15.92 3.54
C ALA A 191 1.46 -16.60 2.18
N GLU A 192 1.47 -15.85 1.08
CA GLU A 192 1.75 -16.40 -0.25
C GLU A 192 3.15 -17.05 -0.26
N PRO A 193 3.29 -18.33 -0.68
CA PRO A 193 4.59 -18.97 -0.76
C PRO A 193 5.59 -18.19 -1.62
N GLY A 194 6.84 -18.12 -1.19
CA GLY A 194 7.90 -17.39 -1.91
C GLY A 194 7.80 -15.86 -1.85
N SER A 195 6.89 -15.31 -1.04
CA SER A 195 6.84 -13.88 -0.76
C SER A 195 7.74 -13.48 0.41
N GLU A 196 8.01 -12.18 0.51
CA GLU A 196 8.57 -11.57 1.70
C GLU A 196 7.44 -10.97 2.54
N LEU A 197 7.40 -11.34 3.83
CA LEU A 197 6.49 -10.77 4.81
C LEU A 197 7.13 -9.53 5.42
N GLU A 198 6.37 -8.45 5.54
CA GLU A 198 6.75 -7.26 6.30
C GLU A 198 5.73 -7.05 7.43
N ILE A 199 6.20 -7.01 8.68
CA ILE A 199 5.37 -6.82 9.87
C ILE A 199 5.43 -5.36 10.30
N TYR A 200 4.27 -4.81 10.64
CA TYR A 200 4.10 -3.43 11.06
C TYR A 200 3.47 -3.34 12.44
N ARG A 201 3.89 -2.34 13.22
CA ARG A 201 3.07 -1.78 14.29
C ARG A 201 1.92 -0.99 13.65
N VAL A 202 0.72 -1.07 14.24
CA VAL A 202 -0.45 -0.34 13.75
C VAL A 202 -1.06 0.57 14.81
N ASP A 203 -1.81 1.58 14.37
CA ASP A 203 -2.68 2.37 15.25
C ASP A 203 -4.03 1.66 15.49
N ALA A 204 -4.89 2.28 16.30
CA ALA A 204 -6.21 1.76 16.64
C ALA A 204 -7.15 1.60 15.42
N SER A 205 -6.85 2.24 14.28
CA SER A 205 -7.60 2.07 13.03
C SER A 205 -7.09 0.91 12.18
N GLY A 206 -5.94 0.32 12.55
CA GLY A 206 -5.24 -0.71 11.78
C GLY A 206 -4.32 -0.14 10.70
N THR A 207 -4.01 1.16 10.74
CA THR A 207 -3.09 1.81 9.80
C THR A 207 -1.65 1.36 10.07
N LEU A 208 -0.90 1.01 9.02
CA LEU A 208 0.50 0.54 9.09
C LEU A 208 1.48 1.69 9.45
N LEU A 209 1.72 1.91 10.73
CA LEU A 209 2.52 3.04 11.22
C LEU A 209 4.01 2.90 10.94
N GLU A 210 4.57 1.76 11.31
CA GLU A 210 6.01 1.54 11.37
C GLU A 210 6.34 0.11 10.99
N SER A 211 7.21 -0.07 10.01
CA SER A 211 7.77 -1.38 9.66
C SER A 211 8.74 -1.82 10.75
N LEU A 212 8.49 -3.00 11.31
CA LEU A 212 9.27 -3.56 12.40
C LEU A 212 10.34 -4.51 11.89
N ILE A 213 9.95 -5.42 10.98
CA ILE A 213 10.83 -6.49 10.51
C ILE A 213 10.30 -7.13 9.23
N THR A 214 11.21 -7.65 8.41
CA THR A 214 10.90 -8.49 7.25
C THR A 214 11.37 -9.93 7.45
N THR A 215 10.67 -10.89 6.83
CA THR A 215 11.06 -12.30 6.84
C THR A 215 10.56 -13.03 5.59
N PRO A 216 11.33 -13.98 5.01
CA PRO A 216 10.86 -14.78 3.90
C PRO A 216 9.74 -15.74 4.35
N VAL A 217 8.76 -15.92 3.48
CA VAL A 217 7.71 -16.95 3.60
C VAL A 217 8.19 -18.20 2.87
N ASN A 218 8.14 -19.35 3.54
CA ASN A 218 8.64 -20.58 2.96
C ASN A 218 7.74 -21.12 1.81
N ASP A 219 8.20 -22.16 1.13
CA ASP A 219 7.51 -22.78 -0.01
C ASP A 219 6.15 -23.40 0.36
N GLN A 220 5.90 -23.65 1.65
CA GLN A 220 4.61 -24.13 2.16
C GLN A 220 3.68 -22.98 2.59
N GLY A 221 4.10 -21.73 2.37
CA GLY A 221 3.35 -20.53 2.74
C GLY A 221 3.31 -20.27 4.23
N ALA A 222 4.23 -20.80 5.02
CA ALA A 222 4.31 -20.60 6.46
C ALA A 222 5.47 -19.64 6.82
N PHE A 223 5.28 -18.88 7.88
CA PHE A 223 6.32 -18.03 8.47
C PHE A 223 6.33 -18.17 10.00
N ALA A 224 7.51 -17.97 10.57
CA ALA A 224 7.74 -17.91 12.00
C ALA A 224 8.83 -16.87 12.27
N ILE A 225 8.55 -15.90 13.13
CA ILE A 225 9.48 -14.82 13.43
C ILE A 225 9.34 -14.35 14.87
N THR A 226 10.44 -13.83 15.41
CA THR A 226 10.55 -13.32 16.76
C THR A 226 10.67 -11.80 16.72
N VAL A 227 9.86 -11.08 17.50
CA VAL A 227 9.87 -9.62 17.59
C VAL A 227 10.06 -9.22 19.06
N SER A 228 11.03 -8.34 19.34
CA SER A 228 11.44 -7.97 20.70
C SER A 228 11.04 -6.56 21.15
N GLU A 229 10.54 -5.72 20.23
CA GLU A 229 10.26 -4.30 20.49
C GLU A 229 8.75 -3.99 20.63
N LEU A 230 7.95 -5.00 20.94
CA LEU A 230 6.51 -4.87 21.13
C LEU A 230 6.16 -4.78 22.61
N ALA A 231 5.17 -3.97 22.97
CA ALA A 231 4.63 -3.91 24.32
C ALA A 231 3.27 -4.63 24.42
N ILE A 232 2.86 -5.02 25.63
CA ILE A 232 1.49 -5.47 25.88
C ILE A 232 0.52 -4.36 25.48
N GLY A 233 -0.51 -4.70 24.70
CA GLY A 233 -1.48 -3.77 24.14
C GLY A 233 -1.07 -3.20 22.77
N ASP A 234 0.18 -3.40 22.32
CA ASP A 234 0.55 -3.10 20.94
C ASP A 234 -0.30 -3.94 19.99
N GLN A 235 -0.54 -3.38 18.81
CA GLN A 235 -1.22 -4.04 17.72
C GLN A 235 -0.28 -4.14 16.53
N ILE A 236 -0.35 -5.27 15.83
CA ILE A 236 0.43 -5.50 14.62
C ILE A 236 -0.44 -5.93 13.44
N SER A 237 0.04 -5.63 12.24
CA SER A 237 -0.45 -6.19 10.98
C SER A 237 0.74 -6.56 10.10
N ALA A 238 0.48 -7.15 8.94
CA ALA A 238 1.52 -7.56 8.02
C ALA A 238 1.06 -7.47 6.56
N ILE A 239 2.01 -7.33 5.65
CA ILE A 239 1.79 -7.44 4.21
C ILE A 239 2.74 -8.49 3.64
N ALA A 240 2.36 -9.10 2.52
CA ALA A 240 3.22 -9.99 1.75
C ALA A 240 3.55 -9.34 0.41
N THR A 241 4.81 -9.36 0.02
CA THR A 241 5.28 -8.90 -1.30
C THR A 241 5.89 -10.08 -2.06
N HIS A 242 5.25 -10.49 -3.15
CA HIS A 242 5.77 -11.53 -4.03
C HIS A 242 6.37 -10.90 -5.29
N PRO A 243 7.57 -11.31 -5.75
CA PRO A 243 8.23 -10.70 -6.90
C PRO A 243 7.36 -10.71 -8.16
N ASP A 244 6.62 -11.79 -8.41
CA ASP A 244 5.78 -11.93 -9.60
C ASP A 244 4.36 -11.36 -9.47
N TYR A 245 3.87 -11.07 -8.25
CA TYR A 245 2.47 -10.66 -8.05
C TYR A 245 2.36 -9.21 -7.60
N GLY A 246 3.30 -8.76 -6.77
CA GLY A 246 3.25 -7.47 -6.08
C GLY A 246 2.90 -7.65 -4.61
N THR A 247 2.48 -6.56 -3.99
CA THR A 247 2.15 -6.49 -2.56
C THR A 247 0.67 -6.71 -2.29
N SER A 248 0.36 -7.41 -1.21
CA SER A 248 -1.00 -7.66 -0.70
C SER A 248 -1.59 -6.47 0.05
N GLU A 249 -2.90 -6.55 0.32
CA GLU A 249 -3.51 -5.77 1.39
C GLU A 249 -2.95 -6.16 2.77
N PRO A 250 -3.17 -5.33 3.80
CA PRO A 250 -2.81 -5.64 5.17
C PRO A 250 -3.56 -6.86 5.73
N ALA A 251 -2.88 -7.63 6.59
CA ALA A 251 -3.43 -8.69 7.41
C ALA A 251 -4.47 -8.18 8.43
N LEU A 252 -5.23 -9.09 9.03
CA LEU A 252 -6.09 -8.73 10.17
C LEU A 252 -5.18 -8.36 11.33
N VAL A 253 -5.58 -7.34 12.10
CA VAL A 253 -4.80 -6.89 13.25
C VAL A 253 -4.73 -7.98 14.30
N ALA A 254 -3.54 -8.20 14.84
CA ALA A 254 -3.31 -9.03 16.02
C ALA A 254 -2.85 -8.17 17.20
N GLU A 255 -3.36 -8.49 18.39
CA GLU A 255 -3.04 -7.79 19.64
C GLU A 255 -1.96 -8.53 20.43
N ILE A 256 -1.01 -7.80 21.01
CA ILE A 256 0.01 -8.36 21.91
C ILE A 256 -0.55 -8.43 23.34
N ARG A 257 -0.53 -9.63 23.93
CA ARG A 257 -1.04 -9.91 25.29
C ARG A 257 0.04 -10.52 26.18
N GLY A 258 -0.09 -10.32 27.48
CA GLY A 258 0.74 -11.01 28.47
C GLY A 258 0.36 -12.48 28.63
N LEU A 259 1.28 -13.26 29.20
CA LEU A 259 0.92 -14.54 29.84
C LEU A 259 0.12 -14.23 31.11
N GLU A 260 -1.18 -14.56 31.09
CA GLU A 260 -1.97 -14.72 32.32
C GLU A 260 -1.66 -16.06 32.99
#